data_AF-A0A926H105-F1
#
_entry.id   AF-A0A926H105-F1
#
_cell.length_a   1.000
_cell.length_b   1.000
_cell.length_c   1.000
_cell.angle_alpha   90.00
_cell.angle_beta   90.00
_cell.angle_gamma   90.00
#
_symmetry.space_group_name_H-M   'P 1'
#
loop_
_entity.id
_entity.type
_entity.pdbx_description
1 polymer ?
#
loop_
_entity_poly.entity_id
_entity_poly.type
_entity_poly.pdbx_seq_one_letter_code
_entity_poly.pdbx_strand_id
1 'polypeptide(L)'
;MIESDAAVKVAAFNERVIRCTRCPRLVAYREEVGRIRKRAFINDDYWARPVPSFGDPNARVMIVGLAPAAHGANRTGRMFTGDGTDTMGAGNFLMRALYATG
;
A
#
# COMPACT_ATOMS: atom_id res chain seq x y z
N MET A 1 -22.24 -16.22 2.61
CA MET A 1 -21.30 -15.49 3.48
C MET A 1 -21.80 -14.05 3.56
N ILE A 2 -22.22 -13.60 4.74
CA ILE A 2 -22.60 -12.20 4.96
C ILE A 2 -21.31 -11.47 5.30
N GLU A 3 -20.94 -10.48 4.49
CA GLU A 3 -19.78 -9.60 4.74
C GLU A 3 -20.02 -8.80 6.03
N SER A 4 -19.00 -8.63 6.89
CA SER A 4 -19.20 -7.90 8.15
C SER A 4 -19.42 -6.41 7.90
N ASP A 5 -20.21 -5.74 8.76
CA ASP A 5 -20.43 -4.29 8.70
C ASP A 5 -19.11 -3.49 8.69
N ALA A 6 -18.11 -3.98 9.43
CA ALA A 6 -16.76 -3.41 9.42
C ALA A 6 -16.10 -3.51 8.04
N ALA A 7 -16.21 -4.66 7.35
CA ALA A 7 -15.65 -4.85 6.02
C ALA A 7 -16.26 -3.87 5.00
N VAL A 8 -17.59 -3.72 5.02
CA VAL A 8 -18.31 -2.78 4.14
C VAL A 8 -17.86 -1.34 4.39
N LYS A 9 -17.75 -0.93 5.65
CA LYS A 9 -17.31 0.43 6.02
C LYS A 9 -15.87 0.71 5.58
N VAL A 10 -14.97 -0.25 5.80
CA VAL A 10 -13.55 -0.12 5.38
C VAL A 10 -13.45 -0.04 3.86
N ALA A 11 -14.19 -0.86 3.12
CA ALA A 11 -14.22 -0.80 1.66
C ALA A 11 -14.69 0.57 1.14
N ALA A 12 -15.83 1.06 1.65
CA ALA A 12 -16.36 2.38 1.27
C ALA A 12 -15.41 3.53 1.64
N PHE A 13 -14.68 3.42 2.74
CA PHE A 13 -13.65 4.39 3.09
C PHE A 13 -12.46 4.33 2.11
N ASN A 14 -11.97 3.13 1.80
CA ASN A 14 -10.88 2.93 0.86
C ASN A 14 -11.19 3.48 -0.54
N GLU A 15 -12.42 3.34 -1.03
CA GLU A 15 -12.84 3.95 -2.30
C GLU A 15 -12.69 5.48 -2.31
N ARG A 16 -13.03 6.14 -1.20
CA ARG A 16 -12.85 7.60 -1.06
C ARG A 16 -11.38 7.97 -0.98
N VAL A 17 -10.57 7.17 -0.27
CA VAL A 17 -9.12 7.39 -0.14
C VAL A 17 -8.43 7.31 -1.49
N ILE A 18 -8.72 6.28 -2.30
CA ILE A 18 -8.07 6.05 -3.60
C ILE A 18 -8.31 7.20 -4.59
N ARG A 19 -9.42 7.94 -4.44
CA ARG A 19 -9.74 9.10 -5.29
C ARG A 19 -9.14 10.42 -4.79
N CYS A 20 -8.41 10.41 -3.67
CA CYS A 20 -7.89 11.63 -3.07
C CYS A 20 -6.76 12.27 -3.90
N THR A 21 -6.91 13.56 -4.18
CA THR A 21 -5.96 14.41 -4.92
C THR A 21 -5.60 15.69 -4.17
N ARG A 22 -5.90 15.78 -2.87
CA ARG A 22 -5.76 16.99 -2.05
C ARG A 22 -4.33 17.52 -1.88
N CYS A 23 -3.32 16.70 -2.18
CA CYS A 23 -1.90 17.06 -2.00
C CYS A 23 -1.20 17.13 -3.37
N PRO A 24 -1.18 18.28 -4.06
CA PRO A 24 -0.67 18.40 -5.43
C PRO A 24 0.76 17.85 -5.59
N ARG A 25 1.64 18.14 -4.63
CA ARG A 25 3.02 17.64 -4.60
C ARG A 25 3.08 16.10 -4.58
N LEU A 26 2.21 15.44 -3.82
CA LEU A 26 2.19 13.98 -3.71
C LEU A 26 1.55 13.31 -4.93
N VAL A 27 0.54 13.96 -5.53
CA VAL A 27 -0.07 13.51 -6.79
C VAL A 27 0.98 13.54 -7.90
N ALA A 28 1.67 14.67 -8.07
CA ALA A 28 2.74 14.78 -9.06
C ALA A 28 3.84 13.74 -8.83
N TYR A 29 4.31 13.59 -7.58
CA TYR A 29 5.40 12.67 -7.24
C TYR A 29 5.03 11.20 -7.52
N ARG A 30 3.86 10.73 -7.07
CA ARG A 30 3.48 9.32 -7.21
C ARG A 30 3.29 8.91 -8.68
N GLU A 31 2.79 9.82 -9.50
CA GLU A 31 2.57 9.65 -10.94
C GLU A 31 3.88 9.73 -11.71
N GLU A 32 4.76 10.67 -11.36
CA GLU A 32 6.10 10.77 -11.94
C GLU A 32 6.90 9.49 -11.70
N VAL A 33 6.89 8.97 -10.47
CA VAL A 33 7.55 7.71 -10.14
C VAL A 33 6.97 6.54 -10.96
N GLY A 34 5.65 6.51 -11.15
CA GLY A 34 4.99 5.47 -11.97
C GLY A 34 5.25 5.61 -13.48
N ARG A 35 5.57 6.81 -13.95
CA ARG A 35 5.93 7.10 -15.35
C ARG A 35 7.40 6.81 -15.64
N ILE A 36 8.31 7.31 -14.79
CA ILE A 36 9.76 7.14 -14.96
C ILE A 36 10.15 5.70 -14.65
N ARG A 37 9.60 5.16 -13.56
CA ARG A 37 9.85 3.81 -13.02
C ARG A 37 11.32 3.58 -12.67
N LYS A 38 11.57 2.59 -11.80
CA LYS A 38 12.94 2.12 -11.55
C LYS A 38 13.30 1.12 -12.62
N ARG A 39 14.56 1.07 -13.08
CA ARG A 39 15.04 0.06 -14.05
C ARG A 39 14.64 -1.38 -13.69
N ALA A 40 14.67 -1.74 -12.41
CA ALA A 40 14.28 -3.06 -11.92
C ALA A 40 12.79 -3.38 -12.09
N PHE A 41 11.94 -2.37 -12.27
CA PHE A 41 10.48 -2.45 -12.36
C PHE A 41 9.95 -1.71 -13.59
N ILE A 42 10.76 -1.62 -14.65
CA ILE A 42 10.45 -0.78 -15.82
C ILE A 42 9.19 -1.27 -16.56
N ASN A 43 8.98 -2.59 -16.54
CA ASN A 43 7.85 -3.25 -17.18
C ASN A 43 6.66 -3.48 -16.23
N ASP A 44 6.76 -3.04 -14.97
CA ASP A 44 5.68 -3.20 -14.00
C ASP A 44 4.60 -2.15 -14.23
N ASP A 45 3.35 -2.55 -14.02
CA ASP A 45 2.24 -1.61 -13.87
C ASP A 45 2.28 -0.98 -12.47
N TYR A 46 2.31 0.34 -12.42
CA TYR A 46 2.33 1.10 -11.17
C TYR A 46 0.92 1.48 -10.74
N TRP A 47 0.61 1.26 -9.46
CA TRP A 47 -0.61 1.75 -8.83
C TRP A 47 -0.75 3.28 -8.91
N ALA A 48 0.32 4.02 -8.59
CA ALA A 48 0.43 5.49 -8.74
C ALA A 48 -0.76 6.29 -8.16
N ARG A 49 -1.39 5.78 -7.10
CA ARG A 49 -2.59 6.32 -6.45
C ARG A 49 -2.43 6.26 -4.92
N PRO A 50 -3.30 6.91 -4.13
CA PRO A 50 -3.34 6.69 -2.69
C PRO A 50 -3.53 5.18 -2.44
N VAL A 51 -2.73 4.63 -1.52
CA VAL A 51 -2.76 3.20 -1.23
C VAL A 51 -3.85 2.95 -0.19
N PRO A 52 -4.81 2.05 -0.43
CA PRO A 52 -5.83 1.71 0.56
C PRO A 52 -5.24 1.01 1.77
N SER A 53 -5.96 1.00 2.89
CA SER A 53 -5.61 0.12 4.01
C SER A 53 -5.77 -1.35 3.61
N PHE A 54 -5.02 -2.24 4.27
CA PHE A 54 -5.05 -3.67 4.04
C PHE A 54 -5.03 -4.40 5.40
N GLY A 55 -5.83 -5.45 5.56
CA GLY A 55 -5.88 -6.28 6.75
C GLY A 55 -7.28 -6.81 7.06
N ASP A 56 -7.43 -7.45 8.22
CA ASP A 56 -8.73 -7.84 8.74
C ASP A 56 -9.52 -6.59 9.17
N PRO A 57 -10.74 -6.35 8.64
CA PRO A 57 -11.60 -5.25 9.07
C PRO A 57 -11.97 -5.27 10.57
N ASN A 58 -11.84 -6.43 11.21
CA ASN A 58 -12.08 -6.63 12.64
C ASN A 58 -10.76 -6.78 13.43
N ALA A 59 -9.61 -6.39 12.85
CA ALA A 59 -8.31 -6.49 13.50
C ALA A 59 -8.31 -5.75 14.85
N ARG A 60 -7.71 -6.38 15.87
CA ARG A 60 -7.51 -5.79 17.20
C ARG A 60 -6.21 -4.98 17.31
N VAL A 61 -5.37 -5.04 16.28
CA VAL A 61 -4.07 -4.37 16.21
C VAL A 61 -3.98 -3.62 14.88
N MET A 62 -3.54 -2.37 14.92
CA MET A 62 -3.35 -1.53 13.74
C MET A 62 -1.89 -1.09 13.65
N ILE A 63 -1.28 -1.29 12.48
CA ILE A 63 0.10 -0.91 12.19
C ILE A 63 0.08 0.30 11.26
N VAL A 64 0.68 1.39 11.71
CA VAL A 64 0.73 2.66 10.97
C VAL A 64 2.16 2.92 10.53
N GLY A 65 2.38 2.90 9.21
CA GLY A 65 3.66 3.29 8.61
C GLY A 65 3.72 4.80 8.35
N LEU A 66 4.91 5.29 8.00
CA LEU A 66 5.12 6.71 7.68
C LEU A 66 4.46 7.12 6.35
N ALA A 67 4.82 6.44 5.26
CA ALA A 67 4.33 6.73 3.91
C ALA A 67 4.56 5.55 2.96
N PRO A 68 3.80 5.44 1.85
CA PRO A 68 4.08 4.47 0.81
C PRO A 68 5.47 4.63 0.19
N ALA A 69 6.25 3.54 0.11
CA ALA A 69 7.50 3.53 -0.62
C ALA A 69 7.27 3.75 -2.13
N ALA A 70 8.10 4.58 -2.75
CA ALA A 70 7.99 5.00 -4.16
C ALA A 70 7.90 3.82 -5.14
N HIS A 71 8.67 2.74 -4.90
CA HIS A 71 8.65 1.52 -5.71
C HIS A 71 8.13 0.30 -4.96
N GLY A 72 7.56 0.50 -3.77
CA GLY A 72 6.86 -0.54 -3.00
C GLY A 72 5.36 -0.37 -3.15
N ALA A 73 4.69 0.10 -2.11
CA ALA A 73 3.24 0.29 -2.09
C ALA A 73 2.71 1.22 -3.21
N ASN A 74 3.50 2.21 -3.67
CA ASN A 74 3.12 3.03 -4.82
C ASN A 74 3.17 2.28 -6.18
N ARG A 75 3.92 1.18 -6.24
CA ARG A 75 3.93 0.25 -7.37
C ARG A 75 2.85 -0.81 -7.21
N THR A 76 2.81 -1.47 -6.06
CA THR A 76 2.00 -2.68 -5.83
C THR A 76 0.56 -2.40 -5.40
N GLY A 77 0.25 -1.20 -4.93
CA GLY A 77 -1.09 -0.83 -4.44
C GLY A 77 -1.45 -1.44 -3.09
N ARG A 78 -0.50 -2.09 -2.39
CA ARG A 78 -0.70 -2.68 -1.06
C ARG A 78 0.33 -2.15 -0.08
N MET A 79 -0.12 -1.75 1.11
CA MET A 79 0.77 -1.28 2.18
C MET A 79 1.86 -2.32 2.48
N PHE A 80 3.08 -1.84 2.78
CA PHE A 80 4.21 -2.69 3.19
C PHE A 80 4.54 -3.84 2.22
N THR A 81 4.37 -3.62 0.91
CA THR A 81 4.60 -4.67 -0.11
C THR A 81 5.53 -4.18 -1.22
N GLY A 82 6.61 -4.94 -1.48
CA GLY A 82 7.46 -4.77 -2.67
C GLY A 82 8.48 -3.64 -2.62
N ASP A 83 8.85 -3.16 -1.43
CA ASP A 83 9.81 -2.05 -1.23
C ASP A 83 11.29 -2.49 -1.21
N GLY A 84 11.58 -3.76 -1.45
CA GLY A 84 12.93 -4.32 -1.51
C GLY A 84 12.95 -5.74 -2.08
N THR A 85 14.05 -6.47 -1.88
CA THR A 85 14.21 -7.88 -2.25
C THR A 85 13.67 -8.80 -1.15
N ASP A 86 13.58 -10.10 -1.40
CA ASP A 86 13.02 -11.11 -0.49
C ASP A 86 13.68 -11.15 0.90
N THR A 87 14.88 -10.60 1.01
CA THR A 87 15.71 -10.51 2.22
C THR A 87 15.90 -9.08 2.74
N MET A 88 15.43 -8.05 2.05
CA MET A 88 15.60 -6.63 2.42
C MET A 88 14.33 -5.81 2.18
N GLY A 89 14.09 -4.78 3.01
CA GLY A 89 12.93 -3.89 2.87
C GLY A 89 12.02 -3.94 4.09
N ALA A 90 11.43 -2.80 4.41
CA ALA A 90 10.60 -2.66 5.60
C ALA A 90 9.34 -3.53 5.50
N GLY A 91 8.78 -3.69 4.30
CA GLY A 91 7.63 -4.55 4.06
C GLY A 91 7.92 -6.03 4.35
N ASN A 92 9.00 -6.56 3.78
CA ASN A 92 9.38 -7.96 3.99
C ASN A 92 9.79 -8.24 5.44
N PHE A 93 10.49 -7.30 6.08
CA PHE A 93 10.79 -7.40 7.52
C PHE A 93 9.50 -7.50 8.35
N LEU A 94 8.55 -6.58 8.12
CA LEU A 94 7.29 -6.55 8.85
C LEU A 94 6.47 -7.83 8.65
N MET A 95 6.29 -8.25 7.39
CA MET A 95 5.45 -9.42 7.08
C MET A 95 6.04 -10.72 7.64
N ARG A 96 7.38 -10.86 7.62
CA ARG A 96 8.05 -11.99 8.27
C ARG A 96 7.87 -11.97 9.78
N ALA A 97 7.98 -10.80 10.42
CA ALA A 97 7.77 -10.66 11.86
C ALA A 97 6.33 -11.04 12.25
N LEU A 98 5.33 -10.50 11.55
CA LEU A 98 3.92 -10.82 11.79
C LEU A 98 3.64 -12.31 11.61
N TYR A 99 4.12 -12.92 10.52
CA TYR A 99 3.96 -14.35 10.30
C TYR A 99 4.60 -15.19 11.41
N ALA A 100 5.76 -14.78 11.91
CA ALA A 100 6.44 -15.48 13.01
C ALA A 100 5.72 -15.34 14.36
N THR A 101 4.87 -14.33 14.54
CA THR A 101 4.14 -14.06 15.79
C THR A 101 2.68 -14.51 15.80
N GLY A 102 2.12 -14.88 14.64
CA GLY A 102 0.71 -15.27 14.47
C GLY A 102 -0.25 -14.11 14.29
#